data_AF-A0A3D0JMY6-F1
#
_entry.id   AF-A0A3D0JMY6-F1
#
_cell.length_a   1.000
_cell.length_b   1.000
_cell.length_c   1.000
_cell.angle_alpha   90.00
_cell.angle_beta   90.00
_cell.angle_gamma   90.00
#
_symmetry.space_group_name_H-M   'P 1'
#
loop_
_entity.id
_entity.type
_entity.pdbx_description
1 polymer ?
#
loop_
_entity_poly.entity_id
_entity_poly.type
_entity_poly.pdbx_seq_one_letter_code
_entity_poly.pdbx_strand_id
1 'polypeptide(L)'
;MADVLAFIAALRDVHPDMARYGLNGGCFRVHLLLKQAFPDAEPWYDSDHVITKIGDRFYDIRGQVEPVSAVGAEYMRMCSLCFNRAYGWDQPALNTDQQGVRHG
;
A
#
# COMPACT_ATOMS: atom_id res chain seq x y z
N MET A 1 0.58 8.90 -14.34
CA MET A 1 1.81 8.72 -13.50
C MET A 1 2.09 9.93 -12.63
N ALA A 2 2.07 11.15 -13.19
CA ALA A 2 2.12 12.38 -12.38
C ALA A 2 1.04 12.39 -11.28
N ASP A 3 -0.12 11.80 -11.55
CA ASP A 3 -1.24 11.70 -10.61
C ASP A 3 -0.93 10.84 -9.38
N VAL A 4 -0.14 9.76 -9.52
CA VAL A 4 0.28 8.89 -8.40
C VAL A 4 1.22 9.65 -7.48
N LEU A 5 2.23 10.33 -8.05
CA LEU A 5 3.18 11.12 -7.27
C LEU A 5 2.50 12.32 -6.60
N ALA A 6 1.57 12.98 -7.29
CA ALA A 6 0.78 14.06 -6.72
C ALA A 6 -0.10 13.57 -5.57
N PHE A 7 -0.74 12.41 -5.71
CA PHE A 7 -1.52 11.80 -4.64
C PHE A 7 -0.66 11.46 -3.42
N ILE A 8 0.51 10.83 -3.63
CA ILE A 8 1.43 10.49 -2.54
C ILE A 8 1.98 11.75 -1.86
N ALA A 9 2.30 12.79 -2.63
CA ALA A 9 2.73 14.07 -2.09
C ALA A 9 1.61 14.69 -1.22
N ALA A 10 0.38 14.77 -1.73
CA ALA A 10 -0.76 15.26 -0.98
C ALA A 10 -1.03 14.45 0.30
N LEU A 11 -0.92 13.12 0.22
CA LEU A 11 -1.05 12.24 1.39
C LEU A 11 0.01 12.53 2.44
N ARG A 12 1.27 12.66 2.02
CA ARG A 12 2.41 12.97 2.91
C ARG A 12 2.27 14.34 3.55
N ASP A 13 1.69 15.31 2.85
CA ASP A 13 1.49 16.68 3.35
C ASP A 13 0.37 16.81 4.40
N VAL A 14 -0.46 15.77 4.58
CA VAL A 14 -1.51 15.75 5.61
C VAL A 14 -0.94 15.92 7.03
N HIS A 15 0.24 15.38 7.29
CA HIS A 15 0.90 15.47 8.60
C HIS A 15 2.42 15.37 8.47
N PRO A 16 3.21 16.17 9.22
CA PRO A 16 4.67 16.12 9.16
C PRO A 16 5.28 14.71 9.36
N ASP A 17 4.67 13.91 10.24
CA ASP A 17 5.10 12.53 10.51
C ASP A 17 4.52 11.48 9.55
N MET A 18 3.76 11.86 8.53
CA MET A 18 3.09 10.89 7.65
C MET A 18 4.09 9.96 6.96
N ALA A 19 5.24 10.49 6.52
CA ALA A 19 6.30 9.67 5.95
C ALA A 19 6.83 8.63 6.94
N ARG A 20 7.00 9.02 8.21
CA ARG A 20 7.43 8.10 9.27
C ARG A 20 6.38 7.02 9.51
N TYR A 21 5.10 7.38 9.60
CA TYR A 21 4.03 6.40 9.79
C TYR A 21 3.91 5.45 8.60
N GLY A 22 3.97 5.97 7.37
CA GLY A 22 3.91 5.16 6.16
C GLY A 22 5.08 4.19 5.99
N LEU A 23 6.24 4.45 6.60
CA LEU A 23 7.39 3.54 6.57
C LEU A 23 7.41 2.58 7.76
N ASN A 24 7.04 3.05 8.95
CA ASN A 24 7.14 2.28 10.20
C ASN A 24 5.79 1.67 10.53
N GLY A 25 5.36 0.75 9.65
CA GLY A 25 4.19 -0.08 9.84
C GLY A 25 2.85 0.43 9.28
N GLY A 26 2.79 1.66 8.83
CA GLY A 26 1.68 2.15 8.00
C GLY A 26 1.80 1.76 6.52
N CYS A 27 2.84 1.04 6.09
CA CYS A 27 3.13 0.77 4.67
C CYS A 27 1.97 0.08 3.95
N PHE A 28 1.32 -0.88 4.60
CA PHE A 28 0.15 -1.53 4.03
C PHE A 28 -1.08 -0.60 3.96
N ARG A 29 -1.26 0.33 4.91
CA ARG A 29 -2.34 1.34 4.82
C ARG A 29 -2.10 2.30 3.67
N VAL A 30 -0.85 2.69 3.43
CA VAL A 30 -0.48 3.47 2.24
C VAL A 30 -0.84 2.70 0.97
N HIS A 31 -0.53 1.40 0.91
CA HIS A 31 -0.98 0.54 -0.18
C HIS A 31 -2.50 0.52 -0.34
N LEU A 32 -3.28 0.40 0.74
CA LEU A 32 -4.74 0.41 0.66
C LEU A 32 -5.30 1.74 0.12
N LEU A 33 -4.73 2.88 0.54
CA LEU A 33 -5.09 4.19 0.01
C LEU A 33 -4.77 4.29 -1.48
N LEU A 34 -3.60 3.81 -1.90
CA LEU A 34 -3.22 3.74 -3.30
C LEU A 34 -4.13 2.79 -4.09
N LYS A 35 -4.53 1.64 -3.54
CA LYS A 35 -5.45 0.71 -4.18
C LYS A 35 -6.84 1.29 -4.38
N GLN A 36 -7.30 2.11 -3.44
CA GLN A 36 -8.57 2.82 -3.56
C GLN A 36 -8.52 3.90 -4.65
N ALA A 37 -7.42 4.62 -4.79
CA ALA A 37 -7.24 5.66 -5.81
C ALA A 37 -6.86 5.10 -7.20
N PHE A 38 -6.13 3.99 -7.23
CA PHE A 38 -5.57 3.34 -8.41
C PHE A 38 -5.91 1.84 -8.37
N PRO A 39 -7.02 1.43 -9.01
CA PRO A 39 -7.56 0.06 -8.88
C PRO A 39 -6.64 -1.06 -9.37
N ASP A 40 -5.65 -0.77 -10.21
CA ASP A 40 -4.63 -1.71 -10.71
C ASP A 40 -3.45 -1.90 -9.75
N ALA A 41 -3.40 -1.16 -8.63
CA ALA A 41 -2.33 -1.27 -7.65
C ALA A 41 -2.20 -2.68 -7.05
N GLU A 42 -0.97 -3.16 -6.89
CA GLU A 42 -0.65 -4.48 -6.33
C GLU A 42 0.34 -4.35 -5.17
N PRO A 43 0.17 -5.09 -4.05
CA PRO A 43 1.14 -5.06 -2.97
C PRO A 43 2.30 -6.02 -3.25
N TRP A 44 3.50 -5.55 -2.97
CA TRP A 44 4.75 -6.29 -3.06
C TRP A 44 5.50 -6.15 -1.74
N TYR A 45 6.13 -7.22 -1.27
CA TYR A 45 6.70 -7.28 0.06
C TYR A 45 8.05 -8.00 0.06
N ASP A 46 9.01 -7.45 0.79
CA ASP A 46 10.39 -7.93 0.91
C ASP A 46 10.69 -8.56 2.29
N SER A 47 9.66 -8.89 3.08
CA SER A 47 9.78 -9.31 4.49
C SER A 47 9.98 -8.19 5.51
N ASP A 48 10.02 -6.93 5.09
CA ASP A 48 10.11 -5.75 5.97
C ASP A 48 9.10 -4.65 5.61
N HIS A 49 8.98 -4.34 4.32
CA HIS A 49 8.21 -3.22 3.81
C HIS A 49 7.27 -3.61 2.66
N VAL A 50 6.05 -3.08 2.69
CA VAL A 50 5.11 -3.21 1.57
C VAL A 50 5.27 -2.02 0.63
N ILE A 51 5.71 -2.29 -0.58
CA ILE A 51 5.65 -1.33 -1.69
C ILE A 51 4.44 -1.64 -2.58
N THR A 52 3.95 -0.61 -3.27
CA THR A 52 2.81 -0.74 -4.18
C THR A 52 3.29 -0.65 -5.62
N LYS A 53 3.02 -1.68 -6.41
CA LYS A 53 3.24 -1.65 -7.86
C LYS A 53 2.01 -1.09 -8.56
N ILE A 54 2.19 -0.12 -9.45
CA ILE A 54 1.14 0.46 -10.32
C ILE A 54 1.73 0.58 -11.72
N GLY A 55 1.16 -0.14 -12.69
CA GLY A 55 1.81 -0.39 -13.98
C GLY A 55 3.19 -1.03 -13.79
N ASP A 56 4.23 -0.42 -14.38
CA ASP A 56 5.61 -0.91 -14.33
C ASP A 56 6.48 -0.29 -13.22
N ARG A 57 5.88 0.51 -12.34
CA ARG A 57 6.63 1.25 -11.31
C ARG A 57 6.18 0.92 -9.90
N PHE A 58 7.08 1.14 -8.95
CA PHE A 58 6.85 0.88 -7.53
C PHE A 58 6.82 2.17 -6.72
N TYR A 59 5.99 2.16 -5.67
CA TYR A 59 5.73 3.34 -4.86
C TYR A 59 5.56 3.00 -3.39
N ASP A 60 5.96 3.94 -2.54
CA ASP A 60 5.61 4.00 -1.13
C ASP A 60 5.29 5.46 -0.74
N ILE A 61 5.24 5.78 0.56
CA ILE A 61 4.93 7.14 1.03
C ILE A 61 5.97 8.20 0.65
N ARG A 62 7.17 7.79 0.22
CA ARG A 62 8.24 8.69 -0.26
C ARG A 62 8.04 9.07 -1.72
N GLY A 63 7.20 8.34 -2.46
CA GLY A 63 6.97 8.52 -3.89
C GLY A 63 7.32 7.26 -4.67
N GLN A 64 7.87 7.43 -5.87
CA GLN A 64 8.40 6.31 -6.65
C GLN A 64 9.68 5.81 -5.98
N VAL A 65 9.78 4.49 -5.86
CA VAL A 65 10.97 3.79 -5.36
C VAL A 65 11.39 2.74 -6.37
N GLU A 66 12.68 2.45 -6.41
CA GLU A 66 13.15 1.23 -7.03
C GLU A 66 13.04 0.09 -6.00
N PRO A 67 12.50 -1.07 -6.38
CA PRO A 67 12.47 -2.22 -5.49
C PRO A 67 13.91 -2.68 -5.24
N VAL A 68 14.50 -2.22 -4.14
CA VAL A 68 15.85 -2.65 -3.74
C VAL A 68 15.70 -3.92 -2.93
N SER A 69 16.27 -5.02 -3.41
CA SER A 69 16.42 -6.25 -2.61
C SER A 69 17.25 -5.92 -1.37
N ALA A 70 16.59 -5.50 -0.29
CA ALA A 70 17.23 -5.42 1.00
C ALA A 70 17.55 -6.89 1.37
N VAL A 71 18.84 -7.19 1.52
CA VAL A 71 19.33 -8.48 2.00
C VAL A 71 19.13 -9.70 1.08
N GLY A 72 19.11 -9.52 -0.24
CA GLY A 72 19.00 -10.66 -1.17
C GLY A 72 17.61 -11.34 -1.19
N ALA A 73 16.63 -10.76 -0.49
CA ALA A 73 15.23 -11.11 -0.63
C ALA A 73 14.66 -10.41 -1.88
N GLU A 74 14.08 -11.19 -2.79
CA GLU A 74 13.31 -10.64 -3.90
C GLU A 74 11.94 -10.19 -3.39
N TYR A 75 11.46 -9.02 -3.84
CA TYR A 75 10.09 -8.63 -3.54
C TYR A 75 9.13 -9.66 -4.11
N MET A 76 8.25 -10.18 -3.26
CA MET A 76 7.22 -11.11 -3.66
C MET A 76 5.89 -10.36 -3.80
N ARG A 77 5.22 -10.57 -4.94
CA ARG A 77 3.82 -10.17 -5.08
C ARG A 77 3.01 -10.95 -4.06
N MET A 78 2.24 -10.24 -3.24
CA MET A 78 1.38 -10.87 -2.24
C MET A 78 -0.08 -10.50 -2.48
N CYS A 79 -1.00 -11.30 -1.93
CA CYS A 79 -2.41 -10.93 -1.92
C CYS A 79 -2.62 -9.87 -0.82
N SER A 80 -3.37 -8.80 -1.08
CA SER A 80 -3.64 -7.76 -0.07
C SER A 80 -4.25 -8.33 1.22
N LEU A 81 -5.03 -9.42 1.10
CA LEU A 81 -5.61 -10.12 2.26
C LEU A 81 -4.54 -10.72 3.21
N CYS A 82 -3.32 -10.98 2.73
CA CYS A 82 -2.22 -11.47 3.54
C CYS A 82 -1.75 -10.45 4.60
N PHE A 83 -1.86 -9.15 4.29
CA PHE A 83 -1.42 -8.07 5.18
C PHE A 83 -2.55 -7.43 5.99
N ASN A 84 -3.81 -7.80 5.71
CA ASN A 84 -4.95 -7.38 6.52
C ASN A 84 -4.80 -7.72 8.01
N ARG A 85 -3.89 -8.64 8.38
CA ARG A 85 -3.55 -9.00 9.76
C ARG A 85 -2.25 -8.38 10.28
N ALA A 86 -1.49 -7.67 9.45
CA ALA A 86 -0.14 -7.21 9.78
C ALA A 86 -0.11 -5.90 10.59
N TYR A 87 -1.23 -5.17 10.73
CA TYR A 87 -1.33 -4.00 11.61
C TYR A 87 -2.71 -3.91 12.31
N GLY A 88 -2.75 -4.20 13.61
CA GLY A 88 -3.93 -4.08 14.48
C GLY A 88 -4.91 -5.25 14.37
N TRP A 89 -4.77 -6.24 15.24
CA TRP A 89 -5.51 -7.51 15.28
C TRP A 89 -7.03 -7.43 15.53
N ASP A 90 -7.61 -6.22 15.58
CA ASP A 90 -8.97 -6.00 16.07
C ASP A 90 -9.83 -5.17 15.09
N GLN A 91 -9.25 -4.69 13.99
CA GLN A 91 -9.95 -3.84 13.02
C GLN A 91 -10.15 -4.64 11.73
N PRO A 92 -11.40 -4.92 11.31
CA PRO A 92 -11.63 -5.61 10.06
C PRO A 92 -11.09 -4.75 8.92
N ALA A 93 -10.12 -5.29 8.20
CA ALA A 93 -9.68 -4.68 6.96
C ALA A 93 -10.83 -4.75 5.96
N LEU A 94 -11.16 -3.58 5.40
CA LEU A 94 -12.11 -3.33 4.31
C LEU A 94 -13.10 -4.48 4.10
N ASN A 95 -14.23 -4.37 4.80
CA ASN A 95 -15.36 -5.28 4.76
C ASN A 95 -15.58 -5.87 3.37
N THR A 96 -15.85 -7.17 3.39
CA THR A 96 -16.29 -8.06 2.31
C THR A 96 -17.56 -7.60 1.57
N ASP A 97 -18.12 -6.43 1.90
CA ASP A 97 -19.39 -5.89 1.40
C ASP A 97 -19.31 -5.33 -0.02
N GLN A 98 -18.14 -5.33 -0.66
CA GLN A 98 -18.04 -5.01 -2.10
C GLN A 98 -18.16 -6.23 -3.03
N GLN A 99 -18.48 -7.43 -2.52
CA GLN A 99 -18.69 -8.63 -3.35
C GLN A 99 -20.16 -9.09 -3.47
N GLY A 100 -21.15 -8.26 -3.13
CA GLY A 100 -22.53 -8.74 -3.19
C GLY A 100 -23.59 -7.66 -3.17
N VAL A 101 -23.83 -7.03 -4.32
CA VAL A 101 -25.16 -6.48 -4.61
C VAL A 101 -26.17 -7.65 -4.54
N ARG A 102 -27.00 -7.67 -3.50
CA ARG A 102 -28.40 -8.15 -3.58
C ARG A 102 -29.24 -7.31 -2.64
N HIS A 103 -29.80 -6.23 -3.18
CA HIS A 103 -31.01 -5.62 -2.62
C HIS A 103 -32.13 -6.65 -2.76
N GLY A 104 -32.57 -7.20 -1.63
CA GLY A 104 -33.83 -7.91 -1.47
C GLY A 104 -34.71 -7.10 -0.52
#